data_AF-A0A8X7BEW1-F1
#
_entry.id   AF-A0A8X7BEW1-F1
#
_cell.length_a   1.000
_cell.length_b   1.000
_cell.length_c   1.000
_cell.angle_alpha   90.00
_cell.angle_beta   90.00
_cell.angle_gamma   90.00
#
_symmetry.space_group_name_H-M   'P 1'
#
loop_
_entity.id
_entity.type
_entity.pdbx_description
1 polymer ?
#
loop_
_entity_poly.entity_id
_entity_poly.type
_entity_poly.pdbx_seq_one_letter_code
_entity_poly.pdbx_strand_id
1 'polypeptide(L)'
;MGISDTEKNMLDNDNDYISSFGNNLKFNNGMYETKLFWEDKPSDLENNWAIAKRRFDNLNLKMKDNNLLYNEYINIVKDQIKENIVEECSSHFENNSYYMPHLAVVRKDKETTKVRMLFDASSKGKDCKSLNECLYEGPPLNPRIIYVILRFREYEHAFCSDIQGAFLTIGKAEKDRDYLRFFGFRMTVIPNRTK
;
A
#
# COMPACT_ATOMS: atom_id res chain seq x y z
N MET A 1 35.06 18.53 -4.97
CA MET A 1 35.78 17.68 -4.01
C MET A 1 34.76 16.78 -3.35
N GLY A 2 34.72 15.51 -3.77
CA GLY A 2 33.73 14.54 -3.34
C GLY A 2 34.13 13.95 -2.00
N ILE A 3 33.29 14.18 -0.98
CA ILE A 3 33.21 13.26 0.14
C ILE A 3 32.36 12.12 -0.41
N SER A 4 33.03 11.04 -0.85
CA SER A 4 32.35 9.77 -1.10
C SER A 4 31.67 9.39 0.20
N ASP A 5 30.34 9.28 0.17
CA ASP A 5 29.62 8.57 1.21
C ASP A 5 30.25 7.19 1.30
N THR A 6 31.10 6.99 2.30
CA THR A 6 31.63 5.69 2.67
C THR A 6 30.47 4.71 2.67
N GLU A 7 30.56 3.77 1.72
CA GLU A 7 29.78 2.55 1.57
C GLU A 7 29.18 2.16 2.91
N LYS A 8 27.92 2.56 3.12
CA LYS A 8 27.17 2.11 4.27
C LYS A 8 26.75 0.69 3.93
N ASN A 9 27.68 -0.26 4.12
CA ASN A 9 27.58 -1.70 3.88
C ASN A 9 26.20 -2.11 3.36
N MET A 10 25.96 -1.92 2.06
CA MET A 10 24.92 -2.68 1.38
C MET A 10 25.40 -4.11 1.55
N LEU A 11 24.64 -4.92 2.29
CA LEU A 11 24.92 -6.35 2.35
C LEU A 11 24.89 -6.86 0.91
N ASP A 12 25.68 -7.88 0.56
CA ASP A 12 25.69 -8.39 -0.82
C ASP A 12 24.27 -8.71 -1.33
N ASN A 13 23.39 -9.16 -0.41
CA ASN A 13 21.96 -9.34 -0.65
C ASN A 13 21.23 -8.06 -1.11
N ASP A 14 21.53 -6.89 -0.56
CA ASP A 14 20.88 -5.62 -0.92
C ASP A 14 21.11 -5.27 -2.40
N ASN A 15 22.33 -5.49 -2.89
CA ASN A 15 22.67 -5.24 -4.29
C ASN A 15 21.93 -6.22 -5.22
N ASP A 16 21.77 -7.47 -4.79
CA ASP A 16 20.99 -8.47 -5.52
C ASP A 16 19.51 -8.09 -5.57
N TYR A 17 18.93 -7.60 -4.48
CA TYR A 17 17.54 -7.13 -4.44
C TYR A 17 17.32 -5.87 -5.28
N ILE A 18 18.24 -4.91 -5.26
CA ILE A 18 18.17 -3.70 -6.11
C ILE A 18 18.28 -4.07 -7.59
N SER A 19 19.19 -4.99 -7.93
CA SER A 19 19.34 -5.50 -9.31
C SER A 19 18.10 -6.27 -9.76
N SER A 20 17.55 -7.11 -8.88
CA SER A 20 16.29 -7.83 -9.09
C SER A 20 15.10 -6.87 -9.28
N PHE A 21 15.04 -5.77 -8.54
CA PHE A 21 14.02 -4.74 -8.73
C PHE A 21 14.09 -4.15 -10.15
N GLY A 22 15.28 -3.72 -10.59
CA GLY A 22 15.47 -3.18 -11.93
C GLY A 22 15.06 -4.16 -13.03
N ASN A 23 15.36 -5.45 -12.84
CA ASN A 23 14.99 -6.51 -13.79
C ASN A 23 13.49 -6.86 -13.76
N ASN A 24 12.81 -6.72 -12.63
CA ASN A 24 11.39 -7.02 -12.49
C ASN A 24 10.49 -5.82 -12.80
N LEU A 25 11.04 -4.61 -12.86
CA LEU A 25 10.31 -3.39 -13.18
C LEU A 25 9.89 -3.40 -14.64
N LYS A 26 8.58 -3.35 -14.88
CA LYS A 26 8.00 -3.26 -16.23
C LYS A 26 7.20 -1.99 -16.36
N PHE A 27 7.25 -1.35 -17.52
CA PHE A 27 6.39 -0.20 -17.81
C PHE A 27 5.27 -0.64 -18.73
N ASN A 28 4.06 -0.75 -18.19
CA ASN A 28 2.87 -1.22 -18.89
C ASN A 28 1.77 -0.17 -18.76
N ASN A 29 1.12 0.19 -19.87
CA ASN A 29 -0.06 1.07 -19.89
C ASN A 29 0.10 2.40 -19.14
N GLY A 30 1.28 3.01 -19.19
CA GLY A 30 1.55 4.29 -18.51
C GLY A 30 1.90 4.17 -17.02
N MET A 31 1.99 2.95 -16.48
CA MET A 31 2.34 2.70 -15.08
C MET A 31 3.53 1.74 -14.97
N TYR A 32 4.32 1.92 -13.91
CA TYR A 32 5.36 0.97 -13.55
C TYR A 32 4.75 -0.17 -12.74
N GLU A 33 5.09 -1.41 -13.06
CA GLU A 33 4.69 -2.61 -12.33
C GLU A 33 5.92 -3.34 -11.81
N THR A 34 5.86 -3.80 -10.56
CA THR A 34 6.90 -4.61 -9.94
C THR A 34 6.28 -5.77 -9.17
N LYS A 35 7.09 -6.82 -8.93
CA LYS A 35 6.73 -7.90 -8.02
C LYS A 35 6.88 -7.46 -6.56
N LEU A 36 6.20 -8.16 -5.66
CA LEU A 36 6.50 -8.10 -4.23
C LEU A 36 7.85 -8.78 -3.97
N PHE A 37 8.62 -8.20 -3.04
CA PHE A 37 9.92 -8.72 -2.65
C PHE A 37 9.74 -9.75 -1.55
N TRP A 38 9.51 -10.99 -1.95
CA TRP A 38 9.35 -12.10 -1.03
C TRP A 38 10.70 -12.49 -0.41
N GLU A 39 10.77 -12.55 0.92
CA GLU A 39 11.91 -13.12 1.65
C GLU A 39 11.71 -14.63 1.86
N ASP A 40 10.49 -15.02 2.22
CA ASP A 40 10.03 -16.41 2.30
C ASP A 40 9.21 -16.79 1.05
N LYS A 41 8.79 -18.06 0.94
CA LYS A 41 7.90 -18.43 -0.16
C LYS A 41 6.53 -17.79 0.05
N PRO A 42 5.87 -17.28 -1.01
CA PRO A 42 4.51 -16.73 -0.88
C PRO A 42 3.50 -17.72 -0.26
N SER A 43 3.74 -19.03 -0.44
CA SER A 43 2.96 -20.12 0.16
C SER A 43 3.01 -20.17 1.70
N ASP A 44 4.00 -19.52 2.30
CA ASP A 44 4.20 -19.51 3.76
C ASP A 44 3.32 -18.43 4.43
N LEU A 45 2.73 -17.53 3.64
CA LEU A 45 1.80 -16.51 4.12
C LEU A 45 0.39 -17.10 4.23
N GLU A 46 -0.06 -17.33 5.46
CA GLU A 46 -1.40 -17.81 5.74
C GLU A 46 -2.47 -16.77 5.44
N ASN A 47 -3.64 -17.25 5.01
CA ASN A 47 -4.76 -16.40 4.67
C ASN A 47 -5.36 -15.73 5.94
N ASN A 48 -5.47 -14.39 5.90
CA ASN A 48 -5.96 -13.57 7.01
C ASN A 48 -7.44 -13.13 6.90
N TRP A 49 -8.25 -13.90 6.15
CA TRP A 49 -9.65 -13.56 5.80
C TRP A 49 -10.51 -13.29 7.02
N ALA A 50 -10.46 -14.15 8.06
CA ALA A 50 -11.35 -14.03 9.21
C ALA A 50 -11.10 -12.73 10.00
N ILE A 51 -9.84 -12.33 10.15
CA ILE A 51 -9.47 -11.09 10.85
C ILE A 51 -9.86 -9.89 10.00
N ALA A 52 -9.52 -9.90 8.70
CA ALA A 52 -9.87 -8.82 7.77
C ALA A 52 -11.39 -8.62 7.68
N LYS A 53 -12.16 -9.71 7.60
CA LYS A 53 -13.62 -9.67 7.55
C LYS A 53 -14.21 -9.06 8.82
N ARG A 54 -13.76 -9.50 9.99
CA ARG A 54 -14.19 -8.94 11.28
C ARG A 54 -13.89 -7.44 11.39
N ARG A 55 -12.72 -6.99 10.92
CA ARG A 55 -12.39 -5.56 10.91
C ARG A 55 -13.29 -4.76 9.98
N PHE A 56 -13.57 -5.30 8.80
CA PHE A 56 -14.49 -4.68 7.85
C PHE A 56 -15.92 -4.61 8.37
N ASP A 57 -16.42 -5.66 9.02
CA ASP A 57 -17.78 -5.66 9.60
C ASP A 57 -17.92 -4.61 10.71
N ASN A 58 -16.89 -4.47 11.56
CA ASN A 58 -16.83 -3.40 12.55
C ASN A 58 -16.77 -2.00 11.91
N LEU A 59 -16.04 -1.85 10.80
CA LEU A 59 -15.99 -0.61 10.04
C LEU A 59 -17.36 -0.28 9.43
N ASN A 60 -18.05 -1.27 8.87
CA ASN A 60 -19.39 -1.14 8.31
C ASN A 60 -20.39 -0.69 9.38
N LEU A 61 -20.33 -1.27 10.59
CA LEU A 61 -21.16 -0.80 11.72
C LEU A 61 -20.91 0.67 12.05
N LYS A 62 -19.65 1.12 12.10
CA LYS A 62 -19.32 2.53 12.33
C LYS A 62 -19.82 3.46 11.22
N MET A 63 -19.83 2.98 9.98
CA MET A 63 -20.33 3.73 8.83
C MET A 63 -21.85 3.84 8.81
N LYS A 64 -22.59 2.93 9.48
CA LYS A 64 -24.05 3.03 9.57
C LYS A 64 -24.49 4.35 10.21
N ASP A 65 -23.78 4.76 11.26
CA ASP A 65 -24.10 5.94 12.07
C ASP A 65 -23.31 7.19 11.65
N ASN A 66 -22.39 7.07 10.68
CA ASN A 66 -21.53 8.16 10.22
C ASN A 66 -21.54 8.30 8.69
N ASN A 67 -22.48 9.10 8.19
CA ASN A 67 -22.65 9.37 6.76
C ASN A 67 -21.42 10.01 6.11
N LEU A 68 -20.68 10.86 6.83
CA LEU A 68 -19.45 11.46 6.30
C LEU A 68 -18.41 10.37 6.05
N LEU A 69 -18.16 9.51 7.03
CA LEU A 69 -17.21 8.41 6.90
C LEU A 69 -17.58 7.47 5.74
N TYR A 70 -18.86 7.13 5.62
CA TYR A 70 -19.35 6.26 4.55
C TYR A 70 -19.13 6.89 3.17
N ASN A 71 -19.59 8.13 2.96
CA ASN A 71 -19.49 8.79 1.66
C ASN A 71 -18.04 8.99 1.22
N GLU A 72 -17.18 9.46 2.12
CA GLU A 72 -15.76 9.64 1.84
C GLU A 72 -15.06 8.31 1.55
N TYR A 73 -15.35 7.26 2.33
CA TYR A 73 -14.80 5.93 2.07
C TYR A 73 -15.20 5.40 0.69
N ILE A 74 -16.49 5.51 0.34
CA ILE A 74 -16.98 5.07 -0.96
C ILE A 74 -16.26 5.85 -2.06
N ASN A 75 -16.17 7.18 -1.95
CA ASN A 75 -15.48 8.01 -2.94
C ASN A 75 -14.02 7.61 -3.12
N ILE A 76 -13.28 7.38 -2.04
CA ILE A 76 -11.88 6.90 -2.11
C ILE A 76 -11.79 5.59 -2.91
N VAL A 77 -12.66 4.62 -2.63
CA VAL A 77 -12.66 3.34 -3.35
C VAL A 77 -13.06 3.53 -4.82
N LYS A 78 -14.03 4.42 -5.11
CA LYS A 78 -14.42 4.73 -6.50
C LYS A 78 -13.27 5.35 -7.29
N ASP A 79 -12.58 6.31 -6.69
CA ASP A 79 -11.46 7.00 -7.33
C ASP A 79 -10.30 6.04 -7.57
N GLN A 80 -9.99 5.18 -6.60
CA GLN A 80 -8.96 4.14 -6.77
C GLN A 80 -9.31 3.13 -7.88
N ILE A 81 -10.58 2.76 -8.05
CA ILE A 81 -11.00 1.90 -9.16
C ILE A 81 -10.86 2.64 -10.50
N LYS A 82 -11.28 3.90 -10.55
CA LYS A 82 -11.18 4.74 -11.76
C LYS A 82 -9.73 4.95 -12.18
N GLU A 83 -8.82 5.08 -11.23
CA GLU A 83 -7.37 5.25 -11.44
C GLU A 83 -6.64 3.92 -11.68
N ASN A 84 -7.36 2.78 -11.75
CA ASN A 84 -6.79 1.43 -11.88
C ASN A 84 -5.79 1.06 -10.75
N ILE A 85 -5.96 1.64 -9.57
CA ILE A 85 -5.17 1.34 -8.37
C ILE A 85 -5.69 0.06 -7.70
N VAL A 86 -7.01 -0.14 -7.70
CA VAL A 86 -7.67 -1.34 -7.15
C VAL A 86 -8.67 -1.89 -8.16
N GLU A 87 -8.88 -3.21 -8.12
CA GLU A 87 -9.80 -3.94 -9.00
C GLU A 87 -10.71 -4.88 -8.21
N GLU A 88 -11.90 -5.19 -8.74
CA GLU A 88 -12.76 -6.20 -8.14
C GLU A 88 -12.15 -7.60 -8.34
N CYS A 89 -12.00 -8.37 -7.24
CA CYS A 89 -11.48 -9.74 -7.32
C CYS A 89 -12.47 -10.66 -8.04
N SER A 90 -11.99 -11.41 -9.04
CA SER A 90 -12.80 -12.35 -9.84
C SER A 90 -13.13 -13.65 -9.09
N SER A 91 -12.31 -14.08 -8.13
CA SER A 91 -12.42 -15.34 -7.40
C SER A 91 -12.51 -15.12 -5.88
N HIS A 92 -13.45 -15.80 -5.21
CA HIS A 92 -13.68 -15.61 -3.77
C HIS A 92 -12.70 -16.37 -2.88
N PHE A 93 -11.99 -17.39 -3.40
CA PHE A 93 -11.10 -18.24 -2.61
C PHE A 93 -10.02 -18.86 -3.48
N GLU A 94 -8.79 -18.41 -3.30
CA GLU A 94 -7.60 -19.09 -3.80
C GLU A 94 -6.70 -19.45 -2.64
N ASN A 95 -6.10 -20.64 -2.69
CA ASN A 95 -5.21 -21.16 -1.65
C ASN A 95 -3.96 -20.27 -1.41
N ASN A 96 -3.69 -19.30 -2.28
CA ASN A 96 -2.56 -18.39 -2.25
C ASN A 96 -3.02 -16.93 -2.22
N SER A 97 -3.84 -16.57 -1.23
CA SER A 97 -4.36 -15.20 -1.09
C SER A 97 -4.25 -14.70 0.35
N TYR A 98 -4.00 -13.41 0.49
CA TYR A 98 -3.95 -12.72 1.78
C TYR A 98 -4.90 -11.52 1.76
N TYR A 99 -5.72 -11.43 2.81
CA TYR A 99 -6.66 -10.33 2.99
C TYR A 99 -6.08 -9.34 4.01
N MET A 100 -5.70 -8.16 3.55
CA MET A 100 -5.27 -7.04 4.37
C MET A 100 -6.45 -6.48 5.16
N PRO A 101 -6.41 -6.53 6.50
CA PRO A 101 -7.35 -5.78 7.31
C PRO A 101 -7.10 -4.28 7.12
N HIS A 102 -8.16 -3.49 7.08
CA HIS A 102 -8.03 -2.03 6.99
C HIS A 102 -9.01 -1.30 7.91
N LEU A 103 -8.71 -0.02 8.12
CA LEU A 103 -9.49 0.92 8.91
C LEU A 103 -9.64 2.22 8.12
N ALA A 104 -10.78 2.90 8.28
CA ALA A 104 -10.95 4.26 7.76
C ALA A 104 -10.96 5.24 8.94
N VAL A 105 -10.01 6.17 8.96
CA VAL A 105 -9.82 7.14 10.05
C VAL A 105 -10.21 8.53 9.57
N VAL A 106 -11.07 9.21 10.33
CA VAL A 106 -11.45 10.60 10.08
C VAL A 106 -10.37 11.53 10.62
N ARG A 107 -9.80 12.35 9.74
CA ARG A 107 -8.84 13.40 10.06
C ARG A 107 -9.56 14.73 10.19
N LYS A 108 -9.91 15.10 11.43
CA LYS A 108 -10.58 16.37 11.72
C LYS A 108 -9.66 17.59 11.52
N ASP A 109 -8.35 17.36 11.46
CA ASP A 109 -7.27 18.33 11.28
C ASP A 109 -7.00 18.70 9.81
N LYS A 110 -7.63 18.02 8.84
CA LYS A 110 -7.37 18.21 7.41
C LYS A 110 -8.63 18.68 6.68
N GLU A 111 -8.47 19.72 5.87
CA GLU A 111 -9.57 20.27 5.06
C GLU A 111 -9.86 19.42 3.82
N THR A 112 -8.83 18.89 3.17
CA THR A 112 -8.92 18.25 1.85
C THR A 112 -9.10 16.73 1.90
N THR A 113 -8.49 16.02 2.86
CA THR A 113 -8.59 14.56 2.99
C THR A 113 -9.14 14.20 4.36
N LYS A 114 -10.47 14.27 4.49
CA LYS A 114 -11.17 14.06 5.77
C LYS A 114 -11.17 12.60 6.22
N VAL A 115 -10.96 11.65 5.31
CA VAL A 115 -10.86 10.21 5.62
C VAL A 115 -9.64 9.61 4.96
N ARG A 116 -8.91 8.75 5.68
CA ARG A 116 -7.82 7.94 5.11
C ARG A 116 -8.06 6.46 5.41
N MET A 117 -7.91 5.62 4.38
CA MET A 117 -7.83 4.18 4.56
C MET A 117 -6.41 3.79 4.99
N LEU A 118 -6.31 2.99 6.05
CA LEU A 118 -5.07 2.46 6.59
C LEU A 118 -5.13 0.94 6.54
N PHE A 119 -4.19 0.33 5.83
CA PHE A 119 -4.04 -1.12 5.74
C PHE A 119 -3.06 -1.62 6.81
N ASP A 120 -3.39 -2.75 7.43
CA ASP A 120 -2.58 -3.38 8.47
C ASP A 120 -1.91 -4.64 7.92
N ALA A 121 -0.76 -4.45 7.28
CA ALA A 121 0.08 -5.54 6.76
C ALA A 121 0.85 -6.31 7.87
N SER A 122 0.80 -5.83 9.12
CA SER A 122 1.38 -6.51 10.27
C SER A 122 0.40 -7.46 10.96
N SER A 123 -0.87 -7.48 10.52
CA SER A 123 -1.87 -8.39 11.07
C SER A 123 -1.52 -9.84 10.74
N LYS A 124 -1.62 -10.71 11.75
CA LYS A 124 -1.40 -12.15 11.60
C LYS A 124 -2.27 -12.96 12.54
N GLY A 125 -2.51 -14.21 12.16
CA GLY A 125 -3.10 -15.22 13.03
C GLY A 125 -2.16 -15.60 14.18
N LYS A 126 -2.68 -16.39 15.11
CA LYS A 126 -1.85 -16.95 16.18
C LYS A 126 -0.88 -17.96 15.55
N ASP A 127 0.41 -17.79 15.83
CA ASP A 127 1.50 -18.65 15.32
C ASP A 127 1.72 -18.59 13.79
N CYS A 128 1.15 -17.58 13.11
CA CYS A 128 1.34 -17.33 11.67
C CYS A 128 2.32 -16.15 11.43
N LYS A 129 2.82 -16.01 10.20
CA LYS A 129 3.57 -14.82 9.74
C LYS A 129 2.62 -13.73 9.24
N SER A 130 3.03 -12.46 9.36
CA SER A 130 2.36 -11.32 8.73
C SER A 130 2.93 -11.05 7.32
N LEU A 131 2.20 -10.27 6.51
CA LEU A 131 2.69 -9.88 5.19
C LEU A 131 4.04 -9.14 5.29
N ASN A 132 4.18 -8.23 6.26
CA ASN A 132 5.45 -7.53 6.47
C ASN A 132 6.62 -8.45 6.84
N GLU A 133 6.37 -9.56 7.53
CA GLU A 133 7.41 -10.54 7.90
C GLU A 133 7.78 -11.48 6.74
N CYS A 134 6.92 -11.61 5.73
CA CYS A 134 7.21 -12.41 4.52
C CYS A 134 7.87 -11.57 3.41
N LEU A 135 7.93 -10.25 3.57
CA LEU A 135 8.49 -9.32 2.60
C LEU A 135 9.86 -8.82 3.07
N TYR A 136 10.77 -8.71 2.12
CA TYR A 136 12.06 -8.09 2.33
C TYR A 136 11.89 -6.59 2.66
N GLU A 137 12.39 -6.17 3.82
CA GLU A 137 12.31 -4.77 4.28
C GLU A 137 13.10 -3.81 3.38
N GLY A 138 14.17 -4.32 2.74
CA GLY A 138 15.04 -3.51 1.91
C GLY A 138 16.06 -2.68 2.71
N PRO A 139 17.12 -2.22 2.05
CA PRO A 139 18.07 -1.30 2.67
C PRO A 139 17.44 0.08 2.89
N PRO A 140 17.95 0.88 3.83
CA PRO A 140 17.51 2.25 4.02
C PRO A 140 17.95 3.14 2.85
N LEU A 141 17.07 3.30 1.85
CA LEU A 141 17.31 4.13 0.66
C LEU A 141 17.12 5.64 0.90
N ASN A 142 16.55 6.03 2.04
CA ASN A 142 16.30 7.43 2.34
C ASN A 142 17.62 8.16 2.67
N PRO A 143 17.97 9.25 1.96
CA PRO A 143 19.14 10.05 2.29
C PRO A 143 18.99 10.67 3.68
N ARG A 144 20.10 10.93 4.36
CA ARG A 144 20.05 11.61 5.66
C ARG A 144 19.45 13.00 5.48
N ILE A 145 18.42 13.32 6.26
CA ILE A 145 17.68 14.58 6.17
C ILE A 145 18.60 15.81 6.26
N ILE A 146 19.65 15.75 7.07
CA ILE A 146 20.63 16.85 7.19
C ILE A 146 21.32 17.15 5.85
N TYR A 147 21.68 16.13 5.07
CA TYR A 147 22.31 16.32 3.77
C TYR A 147 21.32 16.87 2.75
N VAL A 148 20.06 16.42 2.80
CA VAL A 148 18.99 16.97 1.96
C VAL A 148 18.81 18.46 2.25
N ILE A 149 18.74 18.87 3.52
CA ILE A 149 18.57 20.27 3.92
C ILE A 149 19.79 21.11 3.54
N LEU A 150 21.01 20.62 3.72
CA LEU A 150 22.22 21.35 3.35
C LEU A 150 22.29 21.61 1.84
N ARG A 151 22.02 20.59 1.01
CA ARG A 151 21.94 20.74 -0.46
C ARG A 151 20.82 21.67 -0.89
N PHE A 152 19.67 21.60 -0.21
CA PHE A 152 18.54 22.50 -0.48
C PHE A 152 18.88 23.98 -0.24
N ARG A 153 19.82 24.27 0.66
CA ARG A 153 20.29 25.63 0.99
C ARG A 153 21.54 26.07 0.21
N GLU A 154 22.10 25.21 -0.63
CA GLU A 154 23.33 25.48 -1.38
C GLU A 154 23.12 26.53 -2.48
N TYR A 155 21.92 26.60 -3.04
CA TYR A 155 21.58 27.49 -4.14
C TYR A 155 20.57 28.56 -3.69
N GLU A 156 20.61 29.72 -4.36
CA GLU A 156 19.73 30.87 -4.10
C GLU A 156 18.24 30.55 -4.34
N HIS A 157 17.96 29.65 -5.29
CA HIS A 157 16.62 29.26 -5.67
C HIS A 157 16.44 27.75 -5.52
N ALA A 158 15.32 27.34 -4.95
CA ALA A 158 14.96 25.94 -4.78
C ALA A 158 13.51 25.70 -5.21
N PHE A 159 13.29 24.57 -5.89
CA PHE A 159 11.96 24.12 -6.29
C PHE A 159 11.48 23.00 -5.38
N CYS A 160 10.26 23.14 -4.89
CA CYS A 160 9.58 22.11 -4.12
C CYS A 160 8.29 21.73 -4.84
N SER A 161 8.04 20.44 -4.95
CA SER A 161 6.77 19.90 -5.44
C SER A 161 6.47 18.61 -4.67
N ASP A 162 5.19 18.35 -4.43
CA ASP A 162 4.72 17.11 -3.83
C ASP A 162 4.11 16.24 -4.92
N ILE A 163 4.53 14.97 -4.99
CA ILE A 163 3.98 14.01 -5.96
C ILE A 163 2.80 13.33 -5.28
N GLN A 164 1.60 13.76 -5.64
CA GLN A 164 0.37 13.17 -5.13
C GLN A 164 0.34 11.66 -5.44
N GLY A 165 0.22 10.84 -4.40
CA GLY A 165 -0.01 9.40 -4.56
C GLY A 165 1.15 8.62 -5.17
N ALA A 166 2.40 9.09 -5.04
CA ALA A 166 3.58 8.46 -5.67
C ALA A 166 3.67 6.92 -5.53
N PHE A 167 3.31 6.37 -4.36
CA PHE A 167 3.33 4.92 -4.13
C PHE A 167 2.21 4.17 -4.88
N LEU A 168 1.08 4.83 -5.13
CA LEU A 168 -0.07 4.25 -5.83
C LEU A 168 0.14 4.20 -7.35
N THR A 169 1.07 5.01 -7.87
CA THR A 169 1.48 5.01 -9.29
C THR A 169 2.29 3.77 -9.67
N ILE A 170 2.79 3.01 -8.69
CA ILE A 170 3.54 1.77 -8.93
C ILE A 170 2.64 0.56 -8.70
N GLY A 171 2.16 0.00 -9.81
CA GLY A 171 1.40 -1.23 -9.86
C GLY A 171 2.14 -2.45 -9.32
N LYS A 172 1.37 -3.51 -9.08
CA LYS A 172 1.87 -4.80 -8.62
C LYS A 172 1.63 -5.85 -9.69
N ALA A 173 2.61 -6.74 -9.87
CA ALA A 173 2.50 -7.85 -10.80
C ALA A 173 1.24 -8.68 -10.48
N GLU A 174 0.51 -9.10 -11.51
CA GLU A 174 -0.78 -9.80 -11.40
C GLU A 174 -0.76 -10.95 -10.37
N LYS A 175 0.31 -11.76 -10.37
CA LYS A 175 0.51 -12.88 -9.46
C LYS A 175 0.60 -12.50 -7.97
N ASP A 176 0.98 -11.26 -7.68
CA ASP A 176 1.19 -10.77 -6.31
C ASP A 176 -0.02 -9.97 -5.79
N ARG A 177 -0.96 -9.59 -6.67
CA ARG A 177 -2.13 -8.77 -6.29
C ARG A 177 -3.03 -9.49 -5.28
N ASP A 178 -3.08 -10.82 -5.35
CA ASP A 178 -3.90 -11.64 -4.46
C ASP A 178 -3.44 -11.66 -3.00
N TYR A 179 -2.23 -11.17 -2.73
CA TYR A 179 -1.73 -10.98 -1.36
C TYR A 179 -2.04 -9.59 -0.78
N LEU A 180 -2.69 -8.73 -1.57
CA LEU A 180 -3.10 -7.37 -1.20
C LEU A 180 -4.62 -7.19 -1.24
N ARG A 181 -5.39 -8.28 -1.17
CA ARG A 181 -6.86 -8.22 -1.21
C ARG A 181 -7.39 -7.52 0.04
N PHE A 182 -8.52 -6.83 -0.06
CA PHE A 182 -9.21 -6.27 1.10
C PHE A 182 -10.73 -6.31 0.89
N PHE A 183 -11.49 -6.19 1.97
CA PHE A 183 -12.95 -6.16 1.87
C PHE A 183 -13.45 -4.75 1.52
N GLY A 184 -14.38 -4.67 0.57
CA GLY A 184 -15.01 -3.41 0.17
C GLY A 184 -16.51 -3.57 -0.06
N PHE A 185 -17.20 -2.44 -0.24
CA PHE A 185 -18.56 -2.46 -0.75
C PHE A 185 -18.52 -2.62 -2.26
N ARG A 186 -19.34 -3.54 -2.79
CA ARG A 186 -19.46 -3.73 -4.23
C ARG A 186 -20.12 -2.52 -4.86
N MET A 187 -19.47 -1.89 -5.84
CA MET A 187 -19.95 -0.62 -6.39
C MET A 187 -21.19 -0.76 -7.28
N THR A 188 -21.50 -1.97 -7.78
CA THR A 188 -22.74 -2.28 -8.50
C THR A 188 -23.94 -2.48 -7.59
N VAL A 189 -23.73 -2.65 -6.28
CA VAL A 189 -24.78 -2.86 -5.27
C VAL A 189 -24.63 -1.78 -4.21
N ILE A 190 -24.81 -0.52 -4.60
CA ILE A 190 -25.08 0.54 -3.63
C ILE A 190 -26.58 0.43 -3.35
N PRO A 191 -27.02 -0.04 -2.16
CA PRO A 191 -28.44 -0.01 -1.85
C PRO A 191 -28.85 1.47 -1.81
N ASN A 192 -29.86 1.82 -2.60
CA ASN A 192 -30.58 3.08 -2.43
C ASN A 192 -31.04 3.12 -0.97
N ARG A 193 -30.33 3.88 -0.12
CA ARG A 193 -30.83 4.20 1.22
C ARG A 193 -31.97 5.19 1.01
N THR A 194 -33.19 4.68 1.12
CA THR A 194 -34.38 5.49 1.34
C THR A 194 -34.13 6.37 2.56
N LYS A 195 -34.41 7.67 2.39
CA LYS A 195 -34.30 8.70 3.44
C LYS A 195 -35.07 8.34 4.69
#